data_AF-A0A7V1QV62-F1
#
_entry.id   AF-A0A7V1QV62-F1
#
_cell.length_a   1.000
_cell.length_b   1.000
_cell.length_c   1.000
_cell.angle_alpha   90.00
_cell.angle_beta   90.00
_cell.angle_gamma   90.00
#
_symmetry.space_group_name_H-M   'P 1'
#
loop_
_entity.id
_entity.type
_entity.pdbx_description
1 polymer ?
#
loop_
_entity_poly.entity_id
_entity_poly.type
_entity_poly.pdbx_seq_one_letter_code
_entity_poly.pdbx_strand_id
1 'polypeptide(L)'
;MSLRRIMLSLGALLLLLGGVSGIAVTARAVQSQAAVTAEQAFAAAQVAQVAIAIYQVNNSGLHELDEATAAGQIPSGALGRVRAVRVVFAAVQWPEPLRATAQELVEHATRLEQALAREDVTAAAPEAAEVHHLYHSLTNAAYAWLAQQAGQASAAHDDHDHP
;
A
#
# COMPACT_ATOMS: atom_id res chain seq x y z
N MET A 1 73.77 -48.89 -38.34
CA MET A 1 74.86 -47.88 -38.23
C MET A 1 74.19 -46.55 -37.93
N SER A 2 73.94 -46.23 -36.66
CA SER A 2 74.79 -45.42 -35.78
C SER A 2 75.24 -44.10 -36.42
N LEU A 3 74.63 -42.99 -35.98
CA LEU A 3 75.33 -41.72 -35.72
C LEU A 3 74.54 -40.89 -34.70
N ARG A 4 75.06 -40.93 -33.48
CA ARG A 4 74.83 -39.98 -32.38
C ARG A 4 75.41 -38.60 -32.72
N ARG A 5 74.92 -37.57 -31.99
CA ARG A 5 75.53 -36.27 -31.57
C ARG A 5 74.60 -35.12 -31.98
N ILE A 6 73.81 -34.49 -31.10
CA ILE A 6 74.18 -33.59 -29.98
C ILE A 6 75.24 -32.56 -30.38
N MET A 7 74.80 -31.33 -30.71
CA MET A 7 75.45 -30.03 -30.46
C MET A 7 74.42 -28.93 -30.82
N LEU A 8 73.83 -28.24 -29.84
CA LEU A 8 74.29 -27.01 -29.16
C LEU A 8 73.95 -25.71 -29.92
N SER A 9 73.26 -24.83 -29.18
CA SER A 9 73.16 -23.36 -29.29
C SER A 9 72.44 -22.74 -30.50
N LEU A 10 71.25 -22.18 -30.26
CA LEU A 10 70.97 -20.74 -30.42
C LEU A 10 69.59 -20.45 -29.82
N GLY A 11 69.53 -19.68 -28.74
CA GLY A 11 68.81 -18.41 -28.81
C GLY A 11 67.85 -18.26 -27.64
N ALA A 12 68.30 -17.57 -26.60
CA ALA A 12 67.42 -17.06 -25.57
C ALA A 12 66.62 -15.87 -26.10
N LEU A 13 65.39 -15.73 -25.58
CA LEU A 13 64.65 -14.49 -25.38
C LEU A 13 63.87 -13.91 -26.57
N LEU A 14 62.53 -13.95 -26.49
CA LEU A 14 61.60 -12.80 -26.61
C LEU A 14 60.16 -13.31 -26.35
N LEU A 15 59.55 -13.04 -25.20
CA LEU A 15 58.67 -11.88 -24.92
C LEU A 15 57.36 -11.83 -25.75
N LEU A 16 56.27 -12.18 -25.05
CA LEU A 16 54.93 -11.58 -25.05
C LEU A 16 54.33 -11.09 -26.38
N LEU A 17 53.40 -11.89 -26.92
CA LEU A 17 52.24 -11.52 -27.76
C LEU A 17 51.19 -12.60 -27.44
N GLY A 18 49.95 -12.38 -27.00
CA GLY A 18 49.02 -11.26 -27.13
C GLY A 18 47.66 -11.88 -27.50
N GLY A 19 46.57 -11.50 -26.82
CA GLY A 19 45.20 -11.77 -27.32
C GLY A 19 44.22 -12.33 -26.30
N VAL A 20 43.59 -11.43 -25.53
CA VAL A 20 42.39 -11.69 -24.73
C VAL A 20 41.21 -11.84 -25.70
N SER A 21 40.74 -13.07 -25.92
CA SER A 21 39.52 -13.34 -26.69
C SER A 21 38.34 -13.59 -25.75
N GLY A 22 37.37 -12.67 -25.74
CA GLY A 22 35.98 -13.03 -25.43
C GLY A 22 35.32 -12.46 -24.17
N ILE A 23 35.42 -11.14 -23.91
CA ILE A 23 34.36 -10.42 -23.19
C ILE A 23 33.92 -9.24 -24.07
N ALA A 24 33.12 -9.55 -25.08
CA ALA A 24 32.45 -8.57 -25.91
C ALA A 24 30.98 -8.98 -26.08
N VAL A 25 30.25 -9.10 -24.97
CA VAL A 25 28.80 -8.90 -24.97
C VAL A 25 28.58 -7.50 -24.40
N THR A 26 28.63 -6.58 -25.34
CA THR A 26 28.31 -5.17 -25.27
C THR A 26 26.98 -4.93 -24.58
N ALA A 27 27.01 -4.22 -23.44
CA ALA A 27 26.34 -2.94 -23.20
C ALA A 27 25.03 -2.65 -23.98
N ARG A 28 24.11 -3.60 -24.09
CA ARG A 28 22.81 -3.41 -24.74
C ARG A 28 21.72 -3.52 -23.68
N ALA A 29 21.11 -2.36 -23.42
CA ALA A 29 19.91 -2.16 -22.62
C ALA A 29 20.08 -2.14 -21.09
N VAL A 30 20.95 -1.28 -20.56
CA VAL A 30 20.41 -0.36 -19.53
C VAL A 30 19.58 0.65 -20.30
N GLN A 31 18.41 0.21 -20.75
CA GLN A 31 17.40 1.09 -21.30
C GLN A 31 17.12 2.06 -20.16
N SER A 32 17.48 3.33 -20.34
CA SER A 32 17.29 4.34 -19.31
C SER A 32 15.82 4.32 -18.93
N GLN A 33 15.49 3.72 -17.80
CA GLN A 33 14.15 3.79 -17.26
C GLN A 33 13.91 5.28 -17.05
N ALA A 34 12.95 5.84 -17.80
CA ALA A 34 12.66 7.26 -17.71
C ALA A 34 12.48 7.60 -16.23
N ALA A 35 13.16 8.65 -15.76
CA ALA A 35 13.11 9.02 -14.35
C ALA A 35 11.64 9.22 -13.96
N VAL A 36 11.22 8.55 -12.88
CA VAL A 36 9.89 8.73 -12.32
C VAL A 36 9.72 10.20 -11.96
N THR A 37 8.67 10.83 -12.47
CA THR A 37 8.40 12.23 -12.15
C THR A 37 7.94 12.34 -10.69
N ALA A 38 8.11 13.51 -10.08
CA ALA A 38 7.59 13.76 -8.72
C ALA A 38 6.07 13.53 -8.65
N GLU A 39 5.34 13.85 -9.71
CA GLU A 39 3.90 13.61 -9.85
C GLU A 39 3.56 12.12 -9.86
N GLN A 40 4.28 11.30 -10.63
CA GLN A 40 4.09 9.85 -10.64
C GLN A 40 4.39 9.22 -9.28
N ALA A 41 5.46 9.67 -8.60
CA ALA A 41 5.80 9.21 -7.26
C ALA A 41 4.72 9.60 -6.23
N PHE A 42 4.18 10.82 -6.32
CA PHE A 42 3.09 11.29 -5.46
C PHE A 42 1.81 10.48 -5.67
N ALA A 43 1.40 10.27 -6.93
CA ALA A 43 0.21 9.48 -7.25
C ALA A 43 0.34 8.05 -6.72
N ALA A 44 1.48 7.39 -6.92
CA ALA A 44 1.74 6.06 -6.39
C ALA A 44 1.69 6.02 -4.85
N ALA A 45 2.25 7.02 -4.18
CA ALA A 45 2.19 7.14 -2.73
C ALA A 45 0.75 7.33 -2.22
N GLN A 46 -0.06 8.14 -2.91
CA GLN A 46 -1.46 8.34 -2.56
C GLN A 46 -2.28 7.05 -2.70
N VAL A 47 -2.09 6.30 -3.80
CA VAL A 47 -2.72 4.98 -3.99
C VAL A 47 -2.37 4.03 -2.83
N ALA A 48 -1.09 3.95 -2.47
CA ALA A 48 -0.64 3.09 -1.37
C ALA A 48 -1.23 3.51 -0.02
N GLN A 49 -1.27 4.81 0.28
CA GLN A 49 -1.85 5.33 1.52
C GLN A 49 -3.34 4.97 1.66
N VAL A 50 -4.12 5.20 0.59
CA VAL A 50 -5.55 4.84 0.57
C VAL A 50 -5.72 3.34 0.76
N ALA A 51 -5.00 2.51 0.02
CA ALA A 51 -5.11 1.05 0.13
C ALA A 51 -4.80 0.55 1.55
N ILE A 52 -3.75 1.08 2.19
CA ILE A 52 -3.38 0.71 3.56
C ILE A 52 -4.44 1.15 4.57
N ALA A 53 -4.97 2.37 4.45
CA ALA A 53 -6.02 2.86 5.35
C ALA A 53 -7.32 2.05 5.23
N ILE A 54 -7.72 1.72 4.01
CA ILE A 54 -8.88 0.85 3.75
C ILE A 54 -8.66 -0.56 4.31
N TYR A 55 -7.47 -1.14 4.13
CA TYR A 55 -7.14 -2.42 4.76
C TYR A 55 -7.22 -2.34 6.29
N GLN A 56 -6.66 -1.29 6.90
CA GLN A 56 -6.67 -1.11 8.35
C GLN A 56 -8.09 -1.02 8.91
N VAL A 57 -8.98 -0.22 8.29
CA VAL A 57 -10.36 -0.07 8.81
C VAL A 57 -11.17 -1.34 8.64
N ASN A 58 -11.01 -2.07 7.53
CA ASN A 58 -11.71 -3.33 7.30
C ASN A 58 -11.35 -4.42 8.32
N ASN A 59 -10.17 -4.32 8.95
CA ASN A 59 -9.70 -5.26 9.96
C ASN A 59 -9.81 -4.71 11.40
N SER A 60 -10.50 -3.59 11.61
CA SER A 60 -10.55 -2.91 12.91
C SER A 60 -11.70 -3.36 13.82
N GLY A 61 -12.66 -4.13 13.29
CA GLY A 61 -13.81 -4.63 14.03
C GLY A 61 -14.79 -3.54 14.48
N LEU A 62 -15.03 -2.54 13.61
CA LEU A 62 -15.95 -1.43 13.89
C LEU A 62 -17.42 -1.82 13.75
N HIS A 63 -17.72 -2.81 12.90
CA HIS A 63 -19.07 -3.39 12.81
C HIS A 63 -19.48 -4.02 14.14
N GLU A 64 -18.63 -4.91 14.68
CA GLU A 64 -18.87 -5.58 15.96
C GLU A 64 -18.87 -4.59 17.13
N LEU A 65 -18.14 -3.48 17.01
CA LEU A 65 -18.20 -2.40 18.00
C LEU A 65 -19.57 -1.71 18.00
N ASP A 66 -20.11 -1.37 16.82
CA ASP A 66 -21.45 -0.82 16.69
C ASP A 66 -22.49 -1.76 17.31
N GLU A 67 -22.53 -3.01 16.88
CA GLU A 67 -23.45 -4.03 17.43
C GLU A 67 -23.34 -4.16 18.96
N ALA A 68 -22.11 -4.22 19.49
CA ALA A 68 -21.89 -4.33 20.94
C ALA A 68 -22.36 -3.08 21.69
N THR A 69 -22.06 -1.88 21.19
CA THR A 69 -22.48 -0.63 21.84
C THR A 69 -23.99 -0.44 21.78
N ALA A 70 -24.65 -0.85 20.69
CA ALA A 70 -26.10 -0.92 20.60
C ALA A 70 -26.71 -1.89 21.63
N ALA A 71 -26.00 -2.97 21.96
CA ALA A 71 -26.35 -3.89 23.05
C ALA A 71 -25.96 -3.39 24.46
N GLY A 72 -25.47 -2.16 24.60
CA GLY A 72 -25.06 -1.58 25.89
C GLY A 72 -23.71 -2.09 26.41
N GLN A 73 -22.85 -2.61 25.52
CA GLN A 73 -21.54 -3.16 25.87
C GLN A 73 -20.40 -2.38 25.21
N ILE A 74 -19.28 -2.26 25.92
CA ILE A 74 -18.02 -1.76 25.35
C ILE A 74 -17.03 -2.93 25.33
N PRO A 75 -16.72 -3.50 24.15
CA PRO A 75 -15.75 -4.58 24.04
C PRO A 75 -14.36 -4.17 24.51
N SER A 76 -13.64 -5.09 25.14
CA SER A 76 -12.24 -4.85 25.52
C SER A 76 -11.39 -4.43 24.30
N GLY A 77 -10.49 -3.47 24.51
CA GLY A 77 -9.61 -2.94 23.47
C GLY A 77 -10.28 -2.02 22.43
N ALA A 78 -11.60 -1.75 22.51
CA ALA A 78 -12.31 -0.89 21.57
C ALA A 78 -11.64 0.49 21.42
N LEU A 79 -11.26 1.12 22.54
CA LEU A 79 -10.58 2.42 22.54
C LEU A 79 -9.30 2.41 21.69
N GLY A 80 -8.48 1.37 21.83
CA GLY A 80 -7.24 1.24 21.06
C GLY A 80 -7.47 1.07 19.57
N ARG A 81 -8.49 0.28 19.19
CA ARG A 81 -8.85 0.05 17.79
C ARG A 81 -9.38 1.33 17.12
N VAL A 82 -10.32 2.03 17.77
CA VAL A 82 -10.87 3.30 17.26
C VAL A 82 -9.77 4.36 17.12
N ARG A 83 -8.89 4.49 18.13
CA ARG A 83 -7.75 5.41 18.06
C ARG A 83 -6.82 5.10 16.88
N ALA A 84 -6.51 3.82 16.66
CA ALA A 84 -5.64 3.42 15.55
C ALA A 84 -6.24 3.80 14.20
N VAL A 85 -7.53 3.52 13.98
CA VAL A 85 -8.25 3.93 12.76
C VAL A 85 -8.20 5.45 12.59
N ARG A 86 -8.59 6.21 13.62
CA ARG A 86 -8.60 7.68 13.58
C ARG A 86 -7.23 8.25 13.19
N VAL A 87 -6.15 7.78 13.82
CA VAL A 87 -4.80 8.28 13.57
C VAL A 87 -4.35 7.97 12.15
N VAL A 88 -4.58 6.75 11.66
CA VAL A 88 -4.25 6.38 10.28
C VAL A 88 -5.01 7.26 9.29
N PHE A 89 -6.32 7.42 9.50
CA PHE A 89 -7.18 8.17 8.58
C PHE A 89 -6.86 9.67 8.56
N ALA A 90 -6.49 10.25 9.71
CA ALA A 90 -6.04 11.63 9.80
C ALA A 90 -4.69 11.88 9.11
N ALA A 91 -3.86 10.85 8.91
CA ALA A 91 -2.54 10.95 8.29
C ALA A 91 -2.55 10.78 6.76
N VAL A 92 -3.63 10.25 6.19
CA VAL A 92 -3.73 9.99 4.75
C VAL A 92 -4.00 11.28 3.98
N GLN A 93 -3.29 11.46 2.88
CA GLN A 93 -3.59 12.52 1.92
C GLN A 93 -4.72 12.08 0.99
N TRP A 94 -5.96 12.20 1.46
CA TRP A 94 -7.14 11.73 0.72
C TRP A 94 -7.30 12.43 -0.63
N PRO A 95 -7.55 11.68 -1.72
CA PRO A 95 -7.91 12.26 -3.00
C PRO A 95 -9.25 13.00 -2.87
N GLU A 96 -9.45 14.04 -3.70
CA GLU A 96 -10.63 14.92 -3.65
C GLU A 96 -11.97 14.19 -3.45
N PRO A 97 -12.32 13.14 -4.23
CA PRO A 97 -13.63 12.48 -4.10
C PRO A 97 -13.83 11.74 -2.78
N LEU A 98 -12.76 11.46 -2.02
CA LEU A 98 -12.84 10.71 -0.74
C LEU A 98 -12.68 11.61 0.49
N ARG A 99 -12.25 12.86 0.29
CA ARG A 99 -11.75 13.72 1.38
C ARG A 99 -12.82 14.06 2.40
N ALA A 100 -14.01 14.47 1.96
CA ALA A 100 -15.08 14.89 2.87
C ALA A 100 -15.52 13.76 3.80
N THR A 101 -15.85 12.59 3.24
CA THR A 101 -16.26 11.41 4.03
C THR A 101 -15.15 10.93 4.96
N ALA A 102 -13.88 10.98 4.53
CA ALA A 102 -12.77 10.64 5.42
C ALA A 102 -12.59 11.62 6.58
N GLN A 103 -12.83 12.91 6.36
CA GLN A 103 -12.81 13.93 7.42
C GLN A 103 -13.94 13.70 8.42
N GLU A 104 -15.17 13.48 7.93
CA GLU A 104 -16.33 13.15 8.77
C GLU A 104 -16.07 11.89 9.62
N LEU A 105 -15.49 10.84 9.03
CA LEU A 105 -15.11 9.62 9.76
C LEU A 105 -14.12 9.94 10.89
N VAL A 106 -13.10 10.76 10.65
CA VAL A 106 -12.13 11.17 11.69
C VAL A 106 -12.82 11.95 12.81
N GLU A 107 -13.78 12.82 12.50
CA GLU A 107 -14.54 13.58 13.49
C GLU A 107 -15.40 12.67 14.38
N HIS A 108 -16.18 11.77 13.78
CA HIS A 108 -16.98 10.80 14.53
C HIS A 108 -16.10 9.82 15.31
N ALA A 109 -15.01 9.33 14.74
CA ALA A 109 -14.04 8.48 15.45
C ALA A 109 -13.38 9.21 16.64
N THR A 110 -13.22 10.54 16.56
CA THR A 110 -12.74 11.35 17.69
C THR A 110 -13.77 11.37 18.82
N ARG A 111 -15.05 11.59 18.52
CA ARG A 111 -16.12 11.57 19.52
C ARG A 111 -16.31 10.18 20.12
N LEU A 112 -16.26 9.14 19.29
CA LEU A 112 -16.27 7.75 19.73
C LEU A 112 -15.09 7.44 20.66
N GLU A 113 -13.86 7.83 20.30
CA GLU A 113 -12.68 7.66 21.17
C GLU A 113 -12.90 8.31 22.54
N GLN A 114 -13.46 9.52 22.56
CA GLN A 114 -13.74 10.25 23.80
C GLN A 114 -14.81 9.55 24.66
N ALA A 115 -15.88 9.03 24.05
CA ALA A 115 -16.92 8.28 24.76
C ALA A 115 -16.38 6.96 25.34
N LEU A 116 -15.62 6.20 24.54
CA LEU A 116 -14.96 4.97 24.96
C LEU A 116 -13.97 5.20 26.11
N ALA A 117 -13.23 6.31 26.09
CA ALA A 117 -12.29 6.66 27.17
C ALA A 117 -12.99 6.98 28.51
N ARG A 118 -14.29 7.30 28.49
CA ARG A 118 -15.12 7.51 29.68
C ARG A 118 -15.98 6.30 30.03
N GLU A 119 -15.86 5.21 29.28
CA GLU A 119 -16.74 4.03 29.38
C GLU A 119 -18.23 4.38 29.27
N ASP A 120 -18.55 5.45 28.51
CA ASP A 120 -19.91 5.96 28.35
C ASP A 120 -20.56 5.33 27.11
N VAL A 121 -21.20 4.17 27.30
CA VAL A 121 -21.81 3.43 26.20
C VAL A 121 -22.98 4.17 25.55
N THR A 122 -23.72 4.96 26.32
CA THR A 122 -24.84 5.78 25.81
C THR A 122 -24.34 6.84 24.83
N ALA A 123 -23.18 7.46 25.11
CA ALA A 123 -22.54 8.39 24.18
C ALA A 123 -21.78 7.68 23.05
N ALA A 124 -21.26 6.47 23.29
CA ALA A 124 -20.49 5.72 22.29
C ALA A 124 -21.38 5.15 21.17
N ALA A 125 -22.55 4.62 21.50
CA ALA A 125 -23.43 3.94 20.55
C ALA A 125 -23.76 4.77 19.28
N PRO A 126 -24.25 6.01 19.36
CA PRO A 126 -24.54 6.79 18.15
C PRO A 126 -23.29 7.10 17.32
N GLU A 127 -22.13 7.30 17.96
CA GLU A 127 -20.88 7.56 17.24
C GLU A 127 -20.31 6.28 16.61
N ALA A 128 -20.51 5.11 17.23
CA ALA A 128 -20.12 3.82 16.67
C ALA A 128 -20.94 3.50 15.41
N ALA A 129 -22.26 3.72 15.46
CA ALA A 129 -23.14 3.56 14.30
C ALA A 129 -22.73 4.48 13.14
N GLU A 130 -22.41 5.75 13.42
CA GLU A 130 -22.00 6.67 12.35
C GLU A 130 -20.62 6.34 11.79
N VAL A 131 -19.65 5.98 12.64
CA VAL A 131 -18.34 5.47 12.17
C VAL A 131 -18.53 4.23 11.30
N HIS A 132 -19.44 3.33 11.68
CA HIS A 132 -19.78 2.13 10.91
C HIS A 132 -20.32 2.48 9.51
N HIS A 133 -21.32 3.35 9.45
CA HIS A 133 -21.90 3.82 8.20
C HIS A 133 -20.88 4.53 7.30
N LEU A 134 -20.11 5.48 7.86
CA LEU A 134 -19.12 6.25 7.11
C LEU A 134 -18.00 5.37 6.57
N TYR A 135 -17.53 4.36 7.32
CA TYR A 135 -16.48 3.48 6.79
C TYR A 135 -17.02 2.62 5.63
N HIS A 136 -18.26 2.16 5.67
CA HIS A 136 -18.84 1.43 4.53
C HIS A 136 -18.92 2.30 3.29
N SER A 137 -19.44 3.52 3.42
CA SER A 137 -19.52 4.48 2.31
C SER A 137 -18.13 4.77 1.72
N LEU A 138 -17.15 5.07 2.59
CA LEU A 138 -15.80 5.41 2.17
C LEU A 138 -15.06 4.22 1.56
N THR A 139 -15.18 3.01 2.11
CA THR A 139 -14.52 1.81 1.58
C THR A 139 -15.05 1.47 0.18
N ASN A 140 -16.36 1.56 -0.04
CA ASN A 140 -16.96 1.40 -1.37
C ASN A 140 -16.41 2.44 -2.37
N ALA A 141 -16.43 3.73 -1.99
CA ALA A 141 -15.91 4.80 -2.82
C ALA A 141 -14.40 4.67 -3.09
N ALA A 142 -13.63 4.24 -2.09
CA ALA A 142 -12.19 4.05 -2.21
C ALA A 142 -11.84 2.89 -3.14
N TYR A 143 -12.56 1.76 -3.09
CA TYR A 143 -12.34 0.67 -4.04
C TYR A 143 -12.70 1.07 -5.46
N ALA A 144 -13.78 1.84 -5.66
CA ALA A 144 -14.11 2.39 -6.98
C ALA A 144 -12.99 3.32 -7.49
N TRP A 145 -12.46 4.18 -6.63
CA TRP A 145 -11.33 5.06 -6.98
C TRP A 145 -10.05 4.26 -7.28
N LEU A 146 -9.71 3.26 -6.47
CA LEU A 146 -8.53 2.40 -6.69
C LEU A 146 -8.63 1.61 -8.01
N ALA A 147 -9.82 1.12 -8.36
CA ALA A 147 -10.05 0.46 -9.65
C ALA A 147 -9.78 1.41 -10.83
N GLN A 148 -10.22 2.67 -10.74
CA GLN A 148 -9.93 3.69 -11.76
C GLN A 148 -8.42 3.95 -11.86
N GLN A 149 -7.70 4.04 -10.74
CA GLN A 149 -6.24 4.20 -10.75
C GLN A 149 -5.52 3.00 -11.36
N ALA A 150 -6.09 1.79 -11.25
CA ALA A 150 -5.59 0.58 -11.89
C ALA A 150 -5.94 0.47 -13.38
N GLY A 151 -6.63 1.47 -13.96
CA GLY A 151 -7.10 1.42 -15.34
C GLY A 151 -8.21 0.39 -15.59
N GLN A 152 -8.85 -0.09 -14.53
CA GLN A 152 -10.02 -0.95 -14.63
C GLN A 152 -11.23 -0.05 -14.92
N ALA A 153 -12.04 -0.42 -15.91
CA ALA A 153 -13.33 0.24 -16.11
C ALA A 153 -14.12 0.09 -14.81
N SER A 154 -14.68 1.18 -14.28
CA SER A 154 -15.64 1.10 -13.17
C SER A 154 -16.70 0.09 -13.59
N ALA A 155 -16.77 -1.06 -12.91
CA ALA A 155 -17.91 -1.93 -13.05
C ALA A 155 -19.10 -1.08 -12.63
N ALA A 156 -19.88 -0.61 -13.61
CA ALA A 156 -21.17 -0.03 -13.35
C ALA A 156 -21.88 -1.02 -12.44
N HIS A 157 -22.40 -0.51 -11.31
CA HIS A 157 -23.19 -1.29 -10.38
C HIS A 157 -24.31 -1.93 -11.20
N ASP A 158 -24.17 -3.22 -11.51
CA ASP A 158 -25.23 -4.01 -12.09
C ASP A 158 -26.21 -4.13 -10.92
N ASP A 159 -27.19 -3.24 -10.90
CA ASP A 159 -28.37 -3.34 -10.04
C ASP A 159 -29.01 -4.69 -10.36
N HIS A 160 -28.60 -5.72 -9.63
CA HIS A 160 -29.37 -6.93 -9.51
C HIS A 160 -30.59 -6.60 -8.65
N ASP A 161 -31.59 -6.07 -9.36
CA ASP A 161 -32.99 -6.02 -9.01
C ASP A 161 -33.35 -7.40 -8.44
N HIS A 162 -33.47 -7.49 -7.11
CA HIS A 162 -34.03 -8.66 -6.45
C HIS A 162 -35.54 -8.46 -6.31
N PRO A 163 -36.36 -9.48 -6.64
CA PRO A 163 -37.82 -9.40 -6.78
C PRO A 163 -38.57 -9.10 -5.48
#